data_AF-A0A536DPQ3-F1
#
_entry.id   AF-A0A536DPQ3-F1
#
_cell.length_a   1.000
_cell.length_b   1.000
_cell.length_c   1.000
_cell.angle_alpha   90.00
_cell.angle_beta   90.00
_cell.angle_gamma   90.00
#
_symmetry.space_group_name_H-M   'P 1'
#
loop_
_entity.id
_entity.type
_entity.pdbx_description
1 polymer ?
#
loop_
_entity_poly.entity_id
_entity_poly.type
_entity_poly.pdbx_seq_one_letter_code
_entity_poly.pdbx_strand_id
1 'polypeptide(L)'
;LVALGCDMARQCHLNTCPTGIATQREDLRAKFTGRPEHVINHLFLVAEDVREELARLGARTVNEIVGRTDLLAASTVSALDLSLLLAPSGDAAPTRRVWARNGELPAPAPESGRIDNSRRTVGASLARGESRAYTGSAGQSFGAFIDAGVELSLDGEAQDYVGKGMGGGSIVIRPPQGDGAIDPVLAGNTIAYGATGGRLFITGRVGERCCVRNSGATVVVEGAGDHFCEYMTGGVAVSLGSVGWNAGAGMTGGIAYLIDWRQLNPDSVVAREVPAEDEPELRALVEEHHMRTGSERAAALLADWAGSVSKFRQIVPVATAQPPAPEPATAKENVARTVV
;
A
#
# COMPACT_ATOMS: atom_id res chain seq x y z
N LEU A 1 20.12 11.77 12.25
CA LEU A 1 21.11 11.13 11.33
C LEU A 1 22.54 11.65 11.56
N VAL A 2 22.79 12.96 11.56
CA VAL A 2 24.14 13.51 11.85
C VAL A 2 24.67 13.06 13.22
N ALA A 3 23.85 13.14 14.27
CA ALA A 3 24.20 12.60 15.58
C ALA A 3 24.55 11.10 15.59
N LEU A 4 24.13 10.33 14.57
CA LEU A 4 24.45 8.90 14.41
C LEU A 4 25.69 8.66 13.53
N GLY A 5 26.37 9.72 13.06
CA GLY A 5 27.57 9.61 12.23
C GLY A 5 27.35 9.87 10.73
N CYS A 6 26.27 10.55 10.32
CA CYS A 6 26.16 11.00 8.93
C CYS A 6 27.23 12.07 8.67
N ASP A 7 28.07 11.85 7.68
CA ASP A 7 29.14 12.76 7.24
C ASP A 7 28.67 13.73 6.14
N MET A 8 27.38 13.71 5.81
CA MET A 8 26.76 14.53 4.77
C MET A 8 27.36 14.32 3.37
N ALA A 9 27.79 13.09 3.05
CA ALA A 9 28.32 12.74 1.72
C ALA A 9 27.32 12.90 0.55
N ARG A 10 26.00 12.96 0.81
CA ARG A 10 24.92 13.13 -0.19
C ARG A 10 24.82 12.00 -1.24
N GLN A 11 25.20 10.78 -0.86
CA GLN A 11 25.21 9.60 -1.74
C GLN A 11 24.16 8.54 -1.37
N CYS A 12 23.11 8.93 -0.64
CA CYS A 12 22.11 7.98 -0.12
C CYS A 12 21.44 7.14 -1.22
N HIS A 13 21.21 7.73 -2.40
CA HIS A 13 20.57 7.08 -3.55
C HIS A 13 21.50 6.12 -4.32
N LEU A 14 22.82 6.19 -4.09
CA LEU A 14 23.82 5.37 -4.78
C LEU A 14 24.11 4.05 -4.04
N ASN A 15 23.50 3.81 -2.88
CA ASN A 15 23.78 2.66 -2.02
C ASN A 15 25.25 2.60 -1.52
N THR A 16 26.00 3.71 -1.58
CA THR A 16 27.44 3.80 -1.22
C THR A 16 27.69 4.65 0.02
N CYS A 17 26.77 4.67 0.99
CA CYS A 17 26.93 5.47 2.21
C CYS A 17 28.23 5.10 2.95
N PRO A 18 29.18 6.05 3.11
CA PRO A 18 30.50 5.75 3.66
C PRO A 18 30.48 5.37 5.15
N THR A 19 29.45 5.80 5.87
CA THR A 19 29.29 5.58 7.31
C THR A 19 28.22 4.52 7.65
N GLY A 20 27.75 3.76 6.65
CA GLY A 20 26.85 2.63 6.88
C GLY A 20 25.41 2.99 7.25
N ILE A 21 25.01 4.25 7.12
CA ILE A 21 23.66 4.73 7.48
C ILE A 21 22.63 4.42 6.39
N ALA A 22 22.87 4.90 5.16
CA ALA A 22 21.92 4.83 4.05
C ALA A 22 22.44 3.90 2.95
N THR A 23 22.60 2.62 3.28
CA THR A 23 23.07 1.57 2.37
C THR A 23 22.56 0.20 2.82
N GLN A 24 22.25 -0.67 1.86
CA GLN A 24 21.92 -2.08 2.08
C GLN A 24 23.14 -2.99 1.93
N ARG A 25 24.30 -2.47 1.48
CA ARG A 25 25.54 -3.23 1.33
C ARG A 25 26.11 -3.62 2.69
N GLU A 26 26.35 -4.90 2.90
CA GLU A 26 26.84 -5.44 4.18
C GLU A 26 28.22 -4.87 4.57
N ASP A 27 29.14 -4.74 3.61
CA ASP A 27 30.48 -4.20 3.83
C ASP A 27 30.47 -2.74 4.29
N LEU A 28 29.48 -1.97 3.84
CA LEU A 28 29.30 -0.57 4.25
C LEU A 28 28.48 -0.45 5.53
N ARG A 29 27.45 -1.28 5.72
CA ARG A 29 26.67 -1.34 6.98
C ARG A 29 27.55 -1.68 8.17
N ALA A 30 28.57 -2.53 7.99
CA ALA A 30 29.56 -2.85 9.02
C ALA A 30 30.35 -1.62 9.53
N LYS A 31 30.36 -0.50 8.77
CA LYS A 31 30.98 0.77 9.16
C LYS A 31 30.10 1.64 10.06
N PHE A 32 28.85 1.24 10.32
CA PHE A 32 27.94 2.00 11.17
C PHE A 32 28.37 1.94 12.63
N THR A 33 28.76 3.09 13.20
CA THR A 33 29.19 3.22 14.60
C THR A 33 28.20 4.00 15.47
N GLY A 34 27.05 4.39 14.92
CA GLY A 34 26.03 5.15 15.63
C GLY A 34 25.40 4.32 16.75
N ARG A 35 25.15 4.94 17.91
CA ARG A 35 24.51 4.30 19.05
C ARG A 35 23.28 5.08 19.52
N PRO A 36 22.28 4.44 20.14
CA PRO A 36 21.12 5.14 20.69
C PRO A 36 21.50 6.30 21.61
N GLU A 37 22.57 6.17 22.40
CA GLU A 37 23.04 7.20 23.33
C GLU A 37 23.45 8.48 22.62
N HIS A 38 23.96 8.41 21.38
CA HIS A 38 24.32 9.61 20.63
C HIS A 38 23.09 10.47 20.30
N VAL A 39 21.97 9.83 19.98
CA VAL A 39 20.69 10.52 19.72
C VAL A 39 20.09 11.03 21.03
N ILE A 40 20.11 10.22 22.08
CA ILE A 40 19.62 10.60 23.41
C ILE A 40 20.35 11.84 23.90
N ASN A 41 21.69 11.83 23.86
CA ASN A 41 22.51 12.97 24.31
C ASN A 41 22.25 14.20 23.45
N HIS A 42 22.16 14.05 22.13
CA HIS A 42 21.81 15.17 21.25
C HIS A 42 20.45 15.79 21.61
N LEU A 43 19.42 14.97 21.84
CA LEU A 43 18.10 15.46 22.25
C LEU A 43 18.12 16.11 23.64
N PHE A 44 18.93 15.61 24.58
CA PHE A 44 19.12 16.26 25.88
C PHE A 44 19.78 17.65 25.77
N LEU A 45 20.80 17.77 24.92
CA LEU A 45 21.45 19.05 24.64
C LEU A 45 20.48 20.04 24.00
N VAL A 46 19.74 19.63 22.97
CA VAL A 46 18.70 20.46 22.35
C VAL A 46 17.64 20.87 23.38
N ALA A 47 17.22 19.95 24.25
CA ALA A 47 16.25 20.25 25.29
C ALA A 47 16.80 21.21 26.34
N GLU A 48 18.11 21.17 26.65
CA GLU A 48 18.76 22.13 27.54
C GLU A 48 18.81 23.52 26.89
N ASP A 49 19.26 23.62 25.64
CA ASP A 49 19.27 24.89 24.90
C ASP A 49 17.87 25.52 24.87
N VAL A 50 16.82 24.70 24.64
CA VAL A 50 15.43 25.18 24.72
C VAL A 50 15.07 25.69 26.11
N ARG A 51 15.50 25.02 27.19
CA ARG A 51 15.25 25.50 28.57
C ARG A 51 15.97 26.82 28.84
N GLU A 52 17.19 26.98 28.35
CA GLU A 52 17.93 28.23 28.46
C GLU A 52 17.20 29.38 27.74
N GLU A 53 16.73 29.17 26.51
CA GLU A 53 15.96 30.18 25.78
C GLU A 53 14.61 30.49 26.45
N LEU A 54 13.91 29.47 26.96
CA LEU A 54 12.69 29.68 27.75
C LEU A 54 12.96 30.56 28.97
N ALA A 55 14.05 30.28 29.71
CA ALA A 55 14.45 31.08 30.86
C ALA A 55 14.78 32.53 30.47
N ARG A 56 15.47 32.77 29.35
CA ARG A 56 15.72 34.13 28.82
C ARG A 56 14.45 34.87 28.47
N LEU A 57 13.45 34.17 27.94
CA LEU A 57 12.12 34.73 27.64
C LEU A 57 11.22 34.86 28.88
N GLY A 58 11.66 34.40 30.05
CA GLY A 58 10.87 34.40 31.29
C GLY A 58 9.74 33.37 31.33
N ALA A 59 9.75 32.39 30.42
CA ALA A 59 8.78 31.30 30.34
C ALA A 59 9.30 30.06 31.07
N ARG A 60 8.39 29.29 31.70
CA ARG A 60 8.75 28.06 32.43
C ARG A 60 8.54 26.80 31.60
N THR A 61 7.67 26.88 30.60
CA THR A 61 7.30 25.75 29.76
C THR A 61 7.15 26.17 28.31
N VAL A 62 7.39 25.25 27.37
CA VAL A 62 7.13 25.48 25.94
C VAL A 62 5.68 25.92 25.71
N ASN A 63 4.73 25.39 26.48
CA ASN A 63 3.31 25.72 26.36
C ASN A 63 2.99 27.20 26.60
N GLU A 64 3.82 27.93 27.33
CA GLU A 64 3.66 29.37 27.57
C GLU A 64 4.09 30.23 26.37
N ILE A 65 4.80 29.65 25.40
CA ILE A 65 5.31 30.40 24.24
C ILE A 65 4.75 29.91 22.90
N VAL A 66 4.00 28.78 22.88
CA VAL A 66 3.37 28.30 21.64
C VAL A 66 2.41 29.37 21.10
N GLY A 67 2.66 29.79 19.85
CA GLY A 67 1.83 30.77 19.13
C GLY A 67 2.08 32.25 19.49
N ARG A 68 3.01 32.53 20.41
CA ARG A 68 3.40 33.88 20.85
C ARG A 68 4.32 34.57 19.82
N THR A 69 3.76 34.96 18.68
CA THR A 69 4.51 35.66 17.61
C THR A 69 5.03 37.03 18.05
N ASP A 70 4.43 37.62 19.10
CA ASP A 70 4.90 38.86 19.73
C ASP A 70 6.26 38.74 20.43
N LEU A 71 6.72 37.52 20.72
CA LEU A 71 8.08 37.26 21.25
C LEU A 71 9.15 37.24 20.16
N LEU A 72 8.77 37.40 18.89
CA LEU A 72 9.67 37.43 17.74
C LEU A 72 9.76 38.85 17.18
N ALA A 73 10.96 39.22 16.74
CA ALA A 73 11.19 40.49 16.05
C ALA A 73 11.99 40.25 14.76
N ALA A 74 11.64 40.99 13.71
CA ALA A 74 12.42 40.98 12.48
C ALA A 74 13.81 41.59 12.74
N SER A 75 14.86 40.93 12.25
CA SER A 75 16.19 41.54 12.23
C SER A 75 16.19 42.74 11.30
N THR A 76 16.78 43.84 11.75
CA THR A 76 16.90 45.10 10.99
C THR A 76 17.85 45.01 9.80
N VAL A 77 18.55 43.88 9.63
CA VAL A 77 19.56 43.66 8.58
C VAL A 77 18.96 43.06 7.31
N SER A 78 17.73 42.55 7.36
CA SER A 78 17.05 41.93 6.22
C SER A 78 16.00 42.86 5.63
N ALA A 79 15.94 42.93 4.29
CA ALA A 79 14.88 43.65 3.56
C ALA A 79 13.63 42.80 3.29
N LEU A 80 13.57 41.57 3.82
CA LEU A 80 12.43 40.69 3.65
C LEU A 80 11.23 41.16 4.47
N ASP A 81 10.07 41.20 3.85
CA ASP A 81 8.80 41.39 4.56
C ASP A 81 8.43 40.09 5.29
N LEU A 82 8.49 40.13 6.62
CA LEU A 82 8.13 39.01 7.50
C LEU A 82 6.76 39.20 8.16
N SER A 83 5.95 40.17 7.69
CA SER A 83 4.66 40.52 8.29
C SER A 83 3.71 39.32 8.39
N LEU A 84 3.72 38.41 7.41
CA LEU A 84 2.91 37.19 7.44
C LEU A 84 3.30 36.23 8.57
N LEU A 85 4.59 36.14 8.91
CA LEU A 85 5.10 35.25 9.96
C LEU A 85 4.93 35.87 11.36
N LEU A 86 5.03 37.19 11.45
CA LEU A 86 4.92 37.95 12.69
C LEU A 86 3.48 38.42 12.99
N ALA A 87 2.53 38.11 12.10
CA ALA A 87 1.13 38.48 12.29
C ALA A 87 0.64 37.94 13.65
N PRO A 88 0.00 38.78 14.49
CA PRO A 88 -0.47 38.35 15.79
C PRO A 88 -1.59 37.31 15.63
N SER A 89 -1.54 36.26 16.44
CA SER A 89 -2.57 35.20 16.44
C SER A 89 -3.71 35.45 17.44
N GLY A 90 -3.67 36.58 18.17
CA GLY A 90 -4.62 36.99 19.21
C GLY A 90 -3.99 37.97 20.21
N ASP A 91 -4.46 37.98 21.46
CA ASP A 91 -4.10 38.93 22.53
C ASP A 91 -2.73 38.68 23.19
N ALA A 92 -1.70 38.31 22.43
CA ALA A 92 -0.36 37.96 22.97
C ALA A 92 -0.43 36.91 24.12
N ALA A 93 -1.39 35.99 24.02
CA ALA A 93 -1.54 34.84 24.91
C ALA A 93 -1.09 33.56 24.19
N PRO A 94 -0.63 32.52 24.90
CA PRO A 94 -0.28 31.26 24.28
C PRO A 94 -1.51 30.67 23.60
N THR A 95 -1.41 30.34 22.32
CA THR A 95 -2.52 29.77 21.56
C THR A 95 -2.30 28.27 21.37
N ARG A 96 -3.26 27.47 21.84
CA ARG A 96 -3.24 26.00 21.67
C ARG A 96 -4.53 25.51 21.04
N ARG A 97 -4.42 24.61 20.07
CA ARG A 97 -5.51 23.72 19.69
C ARG A 97 -5.17 22.33 20.20
N VAL A 98 -5.77 21.95 21.33
CA VAL A 98 -5.64 20.60 21.86
C VAL A 98 -6.82 19.80 21.36
N TRP A 99 -6.58 18.81 20.52
CA TRP A 99 -7.57 17.77 20.22
C TRP A 99 -7.32 16.56 21.10
N ALA A 100 -8.41 15.94 21.57
CA ALA A 100 -8.33 14.61 22.17
C ALA A 100 -7.73 13.66 21.13
N ARG A 101 -6.63 12.99 21.51
CA ARG A 101 -5.93 12.07 20.61
C ARG A 101 -6.86 10.90 20.27
N ASN A 102 -6.98 10.59 18.98
CA ASN A 102 -7.69 9.44 18.39
C ASN A 102 -9.23 9.44 18.38
N GLY A 103 -9.91 10.53 18.75
CA GLY A 103 -11.38 10.61 18.65
C GLY A 103 -12.10 9.45 19.33
N GLU A 104 -13.30 9.11 18.85
CA GLU A 104 -14.02 7.90 19.26
C GLU A 104 -13.53 6.68 18.46
N LEU A 105 -13.52 5.50 19.09
CA LEU A 105 -13.25 4.25 18.38
C LEU A 105 -14.30 4.04 17.27
N PRO A 106 -13.92 3.47 16.12
CA PRO A 106 -14.87 3.13 15.09
C PRO A 106 -15.90 2.13 15.62
N ALA A 107 -17.13 2.25 15.12
CA ALA A 107 -18.18 1.28 15.41
C ALA A 107 -17.73 -0.13 14.97
N PRO A 108 -18.09 -1.19 15.74
CA PRO A 108 -17.78 -2.56 15.35
C PRO A 108 -18.47 -2.91 14.02
N ALA A 109 -17.92 -3.90 13.32
CA ALA A 109 -18.56 -4.47 12.15
C ALA A 109 -19.99 -4.95 12.50
N PRO A 110 -20.99 -4.66 11.64
CA PRO A 110 -22.35 -5.12 11.86
C PRO A 110 -22.42 -6.65 11.90
N GLU A 111 -23.41 -7.19 12.62
CA GLU A 111 -23.76 -8.60 12.52
C GLU A 111 -24.16 -8.98 11.10
N SER A 112 -24.12 -10.29 10.80
CA SER A 112 -24.52 -10.81 9.50
C SER A 112 -25.94 -10.37 9.14
N GLY A 113 -26.19 -10.04 7.88
CA GLY A 113 -27.49 -9.55 7.42
C GLY A 113 -27.38 -8.45 6.37
N ARG A 114 -28.44 -7.65 6.25
CA ARG A 114 -28.51 -6.61 5.23
C ARG A 114 -27.65 -5.40 5.61
N ILE A 115 -26.82 -4.96 4.68
CA ILE A 115 -26.05 -3.72 4.77
C ILE A 115 -26.36 -2.77 3.61
N ASP A 116 -26.06 -1.50 3.80
CA ASP A 116 -26.13 -0.45 2.79
C ASP A 116 -24.78 0.28 2.66
N ASN A 117 -24.68 1.13 1.65
CA ASN A 117 -23.43 1.77 1.27
C ASN A 117 -22.86 2.75 2.31
N SER A 118 -23.61 3.08 3.37
CA SER A 118 -23.11 3.84 4.51
C SER A 118 -22.21 2.99 5.42
N ARG A 119 -22.33 1.66 5.35
CA ARG A 119 -21.52 0.70 6.10
C ARG A 119 -20.16 0.52 5.43
N ARG A 120 -19.25 1.44 5.75
CA ARG A 120 -17.85 1.42 5.31
C ARG A 120 -17.01 0.52 6.21
N THR A 121 -15.87 0.05 5.70
CA THR A 121 -14.84 -0.70 6.44
C THR A 121 -15.36 -1.93 7.19
N VAL A 122 -16.49 -2.50 6.76
CA VAL A 122 -17.05 -3.72 7.35
C VAL A 122 -16.02 -4.83 7.22
N GLY A 123 -15.71 -5.52 8.31
CA GLY A 123 -14.65 -6.52 8.37
C GLY A 123 -13.36 -6.05 9.03
N ALA A 124 -13.02 -4.75 8.97
CA ALA A 124 -11.74 -4.25 9.48
C ALA A 124 -11.57 -4.38 11.00
N SER A 125 -12.67 -4.50 11.74
CA SER A 125 -12.67 -4.71 13.19
C SER A 125 -12.82 -6.18 13.59
N LEU A 126 -12.95 -7.11 12.64
CA LEU A 126 -13.15 -8.53 12.95
C LEU A 126 -11.84 -9.18 13.39
N ALA A 127 -11.95 -10.05 14.38
CA ALA A 127 -10.87 -10.88 14.87
C ALA A 127 -10.78 -12.19 14.07
N ARG A 128 -9.62 -12.84 14.18
CA ARG A 128 -9.36 -14.16 13.60
C ARG A 128 -10.42 -15.18 14.03
N GLY A 129 -10.92 -15.95 13.08
CA GLY A 129 -11.94 -16.98 13.28
C GLY A 129 -13.37 -16.46 13.13
N GLU A 130 -13.57 -15.15 12.90
CA GLU A 130 -14.88 -14.59 12.67
C GLU A 130 -15.28 -14.65 11.19
N SER A 131 -16.48 -15.17 10.94
CA SER A 131 -17.12 -15.14 9.63
C SER A 131 -18.37 -14.24 9.67
N ARG A 132 -18.63 -13.54 8.57
CA ARG A 132 -19.85 -12.73 8.39
C ARG A 132 -20.42 -12.89 6.98
N ALA A 133 -21.74 -13.00 6.90
CA ALA A 133 -22.48 -13.06 5.65
C ALA A 133 -23.42 -11.87 5.52
N TYR A 134 -23.33 -11.15 4.41
CA TYR A 134 -24.08 -9.93 4.16
C TYR A 134 -24.89 -10.00 2.88
N THR A 135 -25.94 -9.19 2.81
CA THR A 135 -26.68 -8.91 1.58
C THR A 135 -26.80 -7.40 1.37
N GLY A 136 -26.90 -6.95 0.12
CA GLY A 136 -27.10 -5.53 -0.21
C GLY A 136 -25.88 -4.86 -0.80
N SER A 137 -25.64 -3.59 -0.46
CA SER A 137 -24.58 -2.77 -1.07
C SER A 137 -23.56 -2.41 0.00
N ALA A 138 -22.36 -2.96 -0.05
CA ALA A 138 -21.31 -2.63 0.91
C ALA A 138 -20.67 -1.26 0.59
N GLY A 139 -20.45 -0.46 1.64
CA GLY A 139 -19.71 0.78 1.50
C GLY A 139 -18.23 0.56 1.18
N GLN A 140 -17.51 1.67 1.03
CA GLN A 140 -16.08 1.72 0.78
C GLN A 140 -15.28 0.85 1.75
N SER A 141 -14.21 0.21 1.24
CA SER A 141 -13.25 -0.57 2.03
C SER A 141 -13.82 -1.82 2.71
N PHE A 142 -14.78 -2.50 2.07
CA PHE A 142 -15.28 -3.80 2.55
C PHE A 142 -14.14 -4.83 2.67
N GLY A 143 -13.97 -5.43 3.84
CA GLY A 143 -12.89 -6.38 4.12
C GLY A 143 -11.49 -5.77 4.11
N ALA A 144 -11.34 -4.47 4.35
CA ALA A 144 -10.03 -3.86 4.47
C ALA A 144 -9.26 -4.42 5.68
N PHE A 145 -7.97 -4.71 5.48
CA PHE A 145 -7.01 -5.16 6.50
C PHE A 145 -7.41 -6.44 7.26
N ILE A 146 -8.31 -7.27 6.71
CA ILE A 146 -8.63 -8.55 7.32
C ILE A 146 -7.40 -9.48 7.32
N ASP A 147 -7.36 -10.37 8.31
CA ASP A 147 -6.26 -11.30 8.52
C ASP A 147 -6.71 -12.77 8.36
N ALA A 148 -5.75 -13.69 8.36
CA ALA A 148 -5.96 -15.11 8.20
C ALA A 148 -7.00 -15.67 9.19
N GLY A 149 -8.07 -16.26 8.67
CA GLY A 149 -9.17 -16.83 9.44
C GLY A 149 -10.40 -15.93 9.57
N VAL A 150 -10.39 -14.74 8.96
CA VAL A 150 -11.60 -13.93 8.76
C VAL A 150 -12.25 -14.28 7.43
N GLU A 151 -13.56 -14.49 7.41
CA GLU A 151 -14.31 -14.78 6.18
C GLU A 151 -15.49 -13.83 6.00
N LEU A 152 -15.57 -13.20 4.83
CA LEU A 152 -16.66 -12.29 4.47
C LEU A 152 -17.32 -12.77 3.19
N SER A 153 -18.64 -12.88 3.22
CA SER A 153 -19.43 -13.10 2.00
C SER A 153 -20.47 -12.00 1.81
N LEU A 154 -20.68 -11.56 0.58
CA LEU A 154 -21.66 -10.54 0.21
C LEU A 154 -22.47 -10.99 -1.00
N ASP A 155 -23.79 -11.05 -0.84
CA ASP A 155 -24.74 -11.20 -1.93
C ASP A 155 -25.27 -9.82 -2.31
N GLY A 156 -24.69 -9.25 -3.37
CA GLY A 156 -24.94 -7.90 -3.83
C GLY A 156 -23.68 -7.26 -4.44
N GLU A 157 -23.43 -6.00 -4.09
CA GLU A 157 -22.37 -5.19 -4.70
C GLU A 157 -21.55 -4.46 -3.62
N ALA A 158 -20.32 -4.09 -3.93
CA ALA A 158 -19.48 -3.29 -3.05
C ALA A 158 -18.94 -2.06 -3.79
N GLN A 159 -18.63 -1.00 -3.04
CA GLN A 159 -17.94 0.16 -3.61
C GLN A 159 -16.42 -0.10 -3.73
N ASP A 160 -15.62 0.97 -3.76
CA ASP A 160 -14.17 0.86 -3.97
C ASP A 160 -13.45 0.23 -2.76
N TYR A 161 -12.21 -0.20 -3.00
CA TYR A 161 -11.26 -0.66 -1.98
C TYR A 161 -11.62 -1.97 -1.28
N VAL A 162 -12.41 -2.85 -1.90
CA VAL A 162 -12.64 -4.20 -1.36
C VAL A 162 -11.29 -4.89 -1.14
N GLY A 163 -11.09 -5.46 0.06
CA GLY A 163 -9.84 -6.15 0.39
C GLY A 163 -8.61 -5.23 0.45
N LYS A 164 -8.77 -3.91 0.61
CA LYS A 164 -7.64 -2.97 0.76
C LYS A 164 -6.72 -3.42 1.89
N GLY A 165 -5.46 -3.65 1.57
CA GLY A 165 -4.41 -4.05 2.52
C GLY A 165 -4.70 -5.35 3.25
N MET A 166 -5.55 -6.24 2.71
CA MET A 166 -5.82 -7.53 3.35
C MET A 166 -4.51 -8.34 3.47
N GLY A 167 -4.27 -8.90 4.65
CA GLY A 167 -3.10 -9.73 4.95
C GLY A 167 -3.39 -11.23 4.91
N GLY A 168 -4.67 -11.61 4.93
CA GLY A 168 -5.15 -12.99 4.91
C GLY A 168 -6.67 -13.05 4.76
N GLY A 169 -7.26 -14.18 5.12
CA GLY A 169 -8.71 -14.36 5.13
C GLY A 169 -9.29 -14.55 3.74
N SER A 170 -10.62 -14.55 3.65
CA SER A 170 -11.34 -14.68 2.38
C SER A 170 -12.50 -13.71 2.22
N ILE A 171 -12.65 -13.14 1.03
CA ILE A 171 -13.77 -12.28 0.64
C ILE A 171 -14.44 -12.90 -0.58
N VAL A 172 -15.76 -13.06 -0.53
CA VAL A 172 -16.59 -13.60 -1.62
C VAL A 172 -17.71 -12.62 -1.92
N ILE A 173 -17.81 -12.15 -3.17
CA ILE A 173 -18.92 -11.28 -3.63
C ILE A 173 -19.65 -11.98 -4.77
N ARG A 174 -20.95 -12.14 -4.62
CA ARG A 174 -21.87 -12.77 -5.57
C ARG A 174 -22.93 -11.75 -5.98
N PRO A 175 -23.47 -11.82 -7.21
CA PRO A 175 -24.59 -10.97 -7.60
C PRO A 175 -25.80 -11.21 -6.69
N PRO A 176 -26.71 -10.23 -6.54
CA PRO A 176 -27.93 -10.43 -5.77
C PRO A 176 -28.79 -11.56 -6.38
N GLN A 177 -29.52 -12.29 -5.54
CA GLN A 177 -30.36 -13.41 -6.01
C GLN A 177 -31.39 -12.93 -7.05
N GLY A 178 -31.48 -13.67 -8.16
CA GLY A 178 -32.41 -13.37 -9.25
C GLY A 178 -31.96 -12.23 -10.17
N ASP A 179 -30.72 -11.73 -10.02
CA ASP A 179 -30.13 -10.82 -10.98
C ASP A 179 -29.82 -11.56 -12.30
N GLY A 180 -30.44 -11.10 -13.39
CA GLY A 180 -30.23 -11.58 -14.74
C GLY A 180 -29.27 -10.72 -15.55
N ALA A 181 -28.58 -9.77 -14.91
CA ALA A 181 -27.62 -8.91 -15.58
C ALA A 181 -26.51 -9.74 -16.23
N ILE A 182 -26.29 -9.49 -17.52
CA ILE A 182 -25.18 -10.07 -18.27
C ILE A 182 -23.96 -9.22 -17.95
N ASP A 183 -22.97 -9.81 -17.25
CA ASP A 183 -21.67 -9.19 -16.92
C ASP A 183 -21.75 -7.99 -15.94
N PRO A 184 -22.33 -8.17 -14.73
CA PRO A 184 -22.54 -7.09 -13.77
C PRO A 184 -21.23 -6.54 -13.19
N VAL A 185 -21.19 -5.25 -12.89
CA VAL A 185 -20.09 -4.64 -12.11
C VAL A 185 -20.43 -4.77 -10.62
N LEU A 186 -19.72 -5.63 -9.90
CA LEU A 186 -20.02 -5.95 -8.49
C LEU A 186 -19.09 -5.30 -7.48
N ALA A 187 -17.96 -4.75 -7.91
CA ALA A 187 -17.09 -3.98 -7.04
C ALA A 187 -16.50 -2.77 -7.76
N GLY A 188 -16.21 -1.72 -6.99
CA GLY A 188 -15.61 -0.49 -7.51
C GLY A 188 -14.13 -0.63 -7.86
N ASN A 189 -13.39 0.44 -7.65
CA ASN A 189 -12.00 0.59 -8.02
C ASN A 189 -11.04 0.08 -6.93
N THR A 190 -9.77 -0.08 -7.31
CA THR A 190 -8.65 -0.24 -6.37
C THR A 190 -8.84 -1.44 -5.42
N ILE A 191 -9.40 -2.51 -5.96
CA ILE A 191 -9.64 -3.79 -5.28
C ILE A 191 -8.30 -4.43 -4.91
N ALA A 192 -8.20 -5.01 -3.71
CA ALA A 192 -6.98 -5.63 -3.18
C ALA A 192 -5.76 -4.69 -3.15
N TYR A 193 -5.98 -3.38 -2.97
CA TYR A 193 -4.90 -2.39 -2.93
C TYR A 193 -3.85 -2.74 -1.88
N GLY A 194 -2.62 -3.01 -2.31
CA GLY A 194 -1.51 -3.26 -1.39
C GLY A 194 -1.70 -4.52 -0.54
N ALA A 195 -2.57 -5.44 -0.96
CA ALA A 195 -2.81 -6.68 -0.24
C ALA A 195 -1.54 -7.53 -0.16
N THR A 196 -1.32 -8.17 0.98
CA THR A 196 -0.14 -9.01 1.24
C THR A 196 -0.47 -10.48 1.40
N GLY A 197 -1.76 -10.83 1.41
CA GLY A 197 -2.22 -12.22 1.49
C GLY A 197 -3.74 -12.35 1.43
N GLY A 198 -4.23 -13.59 1.49
CA GLY A 198 -5.65 -13.93 1.49
C GLY A 198 -6.25 -14.12 0.10
N ARG A 199 -7.55 -14.41 0.06
CA ARG A 199 -8.27 -14.82 -1.16
C ARG A 199 -9.50 -13.97 -1.42
N LEU A 200 -9.70 -13.53 -2.65
CA LEU A 200 -10.82 -12.67 -3.04
C LEU A 200 -11.46 -13.19 -4.33
N PHE A 201 -12.76 -13.49 -4.26
CA PHE A 201 -13.53 -14.05 -5.38
C PHE A 201 -14.76 -13.18 -5.66
N ILE A 202 -14.89 -12.63 -6.86
CA ILE A 202 -16.01 -11.77 -7.26
C ILE A 202 -16.62 -12.24 -8.58
N THR A 203 -17.90 -12.66 -8.56
CA THR A 203 -18.66 -13.12 -9.75
C THR A 203 -19.20 -11.94 -10.55
N GLY A 204 -18.29 -11.18 -11.12
CA GLY A 204 -18.64 -10.02 -11.93
C GLY A 204 -17.41 -9.20 -12.28
N ARG A 205 -17.64 -8.13 -13.02
CA ARG A 205 -16.63 -7.13 -13.31
C ARG A 205 -16.35 -6.27 -12.09
N VAL A 206 -15.13 -5.78 -12.04
CA VAL A 206 -14.71 -4.75 -11.09
C VAL A 206 -14.23 -3.50 -11.81
N GLY A 207 -14.10 -2.40 -11.09
CA GLY A 207 -13.60 -1.13 -11.62
C GLY A 207 -12.10 -1.15 -11.97
N GLU A 208 -11.54 0.05 -12.06
CA GLU A 208 -10.14 0.29 -12.41
C GLU A 208 -9.20 -0.11 -11.27
N ARG A 209 -7.92 -0.31 -11.60
CA ARG A 209 -6.83 -0.55 -10.63
C ARG A 209 -7.07 -1.75 -9.71
N CYS A 210 -7.83 -2.73 -10.17
CA CYS A 210 -7.92 -4.01 -9.46
C CYS A 210 -6.53 -4.63 -9.34
N CYS A 211 -6.19 -5.08 -8.13
CA CYS A 211 -4.87 -5.61 -7.75
C CYS A 211 -3.72 -4.59 -7.80
N VAL A 212 -4.00 -3.28 -7.72
CA VAL A 212 -2.93 -2.29 -7.66
C VAL A 212 -2.04 -2.52 -6.43
N ARG A 213 -0.73 -2.63 -6.65
CA ARG A 213 0.26 -2.97 -5.60
C ARG A 213 -0.02 -4.28 -4.85
N ASN A 214 -0.79 -5.21 -5.42
CA ASN A 214 -0.93 -6.54 -4.83
C ASN A 214 0.46 -7.17 -4.66
N SER A 215 0.73 -7.68 -3.46
CA SER A 215 2.03 -8.21 -3.05
C SER A 215 1.93 -9.61 -2.45
N GLY A 216 0.74 -10.25 -2.50
CA GLY A 216 0.58 -11.61 -2.00
C GLY A 216 -0.84 -12.18 -1.99
N ALA A 217 -1.89 -11.40 -2.29
CA ALA A 217 -3.24 -11.91 -2.35
C ALA A 217 -3.52 -12.70 -3.64
N THR A 218 -4.43 -13.66 -3.54
CA THR A 218 -5.03 -14.38 -4.66
C THR A 218 -6.38 -13.77 -4.99
N VAL A 219 -6.57 -13.31 -6.23
CA VAL A 219 -7.78 -12.62 -6.65
C VAL A 219 -8.35 -13.26 -7.92
N VAL A 220 -9.64 -13.60 -7.93
CA VAL A 220 -10.35 -14.08 -9.13
C VAL A 220 -11.59 -13.22 -9.36
N VAL A 221 -11.64 -12.58 -10.52
CA VAL A 221 -12.76 -11.72 -10.97
C VAL A 221 -13.20 -12.11 -12.37
N GLU A 222 -14.38 -11.68 -12.79
CA GLU A 222 -14.88 -11.96 -14.15
C GLU A 222 -14.59 -10.85 -15.16
N GLY A 223 -13.88 -9.80 -14.75
CA GLY A 223 -13.40 -8.75 -15.62
C GLY A 223 -12.96 -7.55 -14.79
N ALA A 224 -12.22 -6.63 -15.39
CA ALA A 224 -11.77 -5.42 -14.70
C ALA A 224 -11.80 -4.20 -15.63
N GLY A 225 -11.74 -3.01 -15.04
CA GLY A 225 -11.44 -1.78 -15.75
C GLY A 225 -9.95 -1.65 -16.11
N ASP A 226 -9.52 -0.42 -16.34
CA ASP A 226 -8.15 -0.09 -16.71
C ASP A 226 -7.17 -0.36 -15.56
N HIS A 227 -5.88 -0.50 -15.90
CA HIS A 227 -4.78 -0.64 -14.95
C HIS A 227 -4.86 -1.88 -14.05
N PHE A 228 -5.39 -2.99 -14.56
CA PHE A 228 -5.40 -4.27 -13.86
C PHE A 228 -3.95 -4.69 -13.50
N CYS A 229 -3.71 -5.03 -12.24
CA CYS A 229 -2.38 -5.41 -11.70
C CYS A 229 -1.29 -4.32 -11.79
N GLU A 230 -1.66 -3.03 -11.82
CA GLU A 230 -0.69 -1.93 -11.79
C GLU A 230 0.21 -2.01 -10.54
N TYR A 231 1.53 -1.91 -10.70
CA TYR A 231 2.52 -2.02 -9.62
C TYR A 231 2.45 -3.31 -8.78
N MET A 232 1.85 -4.38 -9.28
CA MET A 232 1.81 -5.67 -8.60
C MET A 232 3.24 -6.22 -8.41
N THR A 233 3.55 -6.68 -7.20
CA THR A 233 4.88 -7.22 -6.83
C THR A 233 4.84 -8.68 -6.36
N GLY A 234 3.65 -9.25 -6.17
CA GLY A 234 3.45 -10.62 -5.73
C GLY A 234 1.97 -11.02 -5.70
N GLY A 235 1.70 -12.30 -5.48
CA GLY A 235 0.34 -12.86 -5.50
C GLY A 235 -0.08 -13.38 -6.87
N VAL A 236 -1.36 -13.77 -6.98
CA VAL A 236 -1.96 -14.32 -8.20
C VAL A 236 -3.26 -13.58 -8.52
N ALA A 237 -3.44 -13.14 -9.76
CA ALA A 237 -4.64 -12.46 -10.21
C ALA A 237 -5.22 -13.12 -11.46
N VAL A 238 -6.47 -13.57 -11.41
CA VAL A 238 -7.16 -14.23 -12.53
C VAL A 238 -8.32 -13.35 -12.96
N SER A 239 -8.40 -13.08 -14.26
CA SER A 239 -9.59 -12.49 -14.88
C SER A 239 -10.21 -13.49 -15.86
N LEU A 240 -11.46 -13.88 -15.58
CA LEU A 240 -12.24 -14.78 -16.45
C LEU A 240 -12.90 -14.03 -17.63
N GLY A 241 -12.69 -12.72 -17.74
CA GLY A 241 -13.23 -11.89 -18.83
C GLY A 241 -12.22 -10.86 -19.31
N SER A 242 -12.71 -9.73 -19.80
CA SER A 242 -11.86 -8.66 -20.31
C SER A 242 -11.31 -7.76 -19.21
N VAL A 243 -10.10 -7.27 -19.43
CA VAL A 243 -9.49 -6.20 -18.64
C VAL A 243 -9.30 -4.97 -19.51
N GLY A 244 -9.33 -3.79 -18.88
CA GLY A 244 -9.16 -2.52 -19.56
C GLY A 244 -7.72 -2.20 -19.94
N TRP A 245 -7.51 -0.98 -20.41
CA TRP A 245 -6.24 -0.46 -20.91
C TRP A 245 -5.12 -0.51 -19.86
N ASN A 246 -3.88 -0.70 -20.32
CA ASN A 246 -2.65 -0.59 -19.53
C ASN A 246 -2.51 -1.62 -18.39
N ALA A 247 -3.00 -2.84 -18.61
CA ALA A 247 -2.88 -3.94 -17.66
C ALA A 247 -1.40 -4.34 -17.44
N GLY A 248 -0.99 -4.51 -16.18
CA GLY A 248 0.36 -4.88 -15.79
C GLY A 248 1.38 -3.74 -15.76
N ALA A 249 0.96 -2.48 -15.93
CA ALA A 249 1.89 -1.34 -15.87
C ALA A 249 2.64 -1.27 -14.52
N GLY A 250 3.97 -1.24 -14.57
CA GLY A 250 4.82 -1.26 -13.38
C GLY A 250 4.77 -2.56 -12.56
N MET A 251 4.14 -3.62 -13.07
CA MET A 251 4.13 -4.94 -12.42
C MET A 251 5.55 -5.52 -12.43
N THR A 252 6.12 -5.75 -11.25
CA THR A 252 7.50 -6.25 -11.06
C THR A 252 7.54 -7.63 -10.43
N GLY A 253 6.40 -8.20 -10.06
CA GLY A 253 6.30 -9.55 -9.50
C GLY A 253 4.87 -10.07 -9.44
N GLY A 254 4.73 -11.36 -9.11
CA GLY A 254 3.44 -12.07 -9.15
C GLY A 254 3.08 -12.60 -10.53
N ILE A 255 1.91 -13.25 -10.62
CA ILE A 255 1.40 -13.88 -11.85
C ILE A 255 -0.03 -13.41 -12.09
N ALA A 256 -0.36 -13.06 -13.33
CA ALA A 256 -1.76 -12.87 -13.74
C ALA A 256 -2.16 -13.84 -14.85
N TYR A 257 -3.41 -14.29 -14.85
CA TYR A 257 -3.99 -15.14 -15.90
C TYR A 257 -5.17 -14.43 -16.54
N LEU A 258 -5.07 -14.16 -17.84
CA LEU A 258 -6.06 -13.37 -18.60
C LEU A 258 -6.55 -14.13 -19.82
N ILE A 259 -7.87 -14.09 -20.09
CA ILE A 259 -8.46 -14.57 -21.35
C ILE A 259 -8.33 -13.50 -22.45
N ASP A 260 -8.73 -12.25 -22.18
CA ASP A 260 -8.50 -11.13 -23.10
C ASP A 260 -7.33 -10.27 -22.61
N TRP A 261 -6.19 -10.43 -23.27
CA TRP A 261 -4.90 -9.84 -22.89
C TRP A 261 -4.42 -8.79 -23.91
N ARG A 262 -5.31 -8.24 -24.76
CA ARG A 262 -4.89 -7.28 -25.80
C ARG A 262 -4.48 -5.90 -25.27
N GLN A 263 -4.79 -5.61 -24.01
CA GLN A 263 -4.66 -4.29 -23.38
C GLN A 263 -3.48 -4.18 -22.40
N LEU A 264 -2.44 -5.00 -22.57
CA LEU A 264 -1.27 -5.01 -21.69
C LEU A 264 -0.38 -3.77 -21.86
N ASN A 265 0.36 -3.44 -20.81
CA ASN A 265 1.51 -2.55 -20.86
C ASN A 265 2.78 -3.35 -21.25
N PRO A 266 3.29 -3.21 -22.48
CA PRO A 266 4.41 -4.03 -22.95
C PRO A 266 5.76 -3.65 -22.35
N ASP A 267 5.89 -2.46 -21.72
CA ASP A 267 7.13 -2.04 -21.06
C ASP A 267 7.37 -2.81 -19.76
N SER A 268 6.30 -3.35 -19.16
CA SER A 268 6.33 -3.95 -17.82
C SER A 268 6.10 -5.46 -17.83
N VAL A 269 5.25 -5.96 -18.74
CA VAL A 269 4.84 -7.38 -18.74
C VAL A 269 4.86 -8.00 -20.13
N VAL A 270 4.99 -9.33 -20.15
CA VAL A 270 4.82 -10.16 -21.35
C VAL A 270 3.74 -11.21 -21.14
N ALA A 271 3.01 -11.52 -22.21
CA ALA A 271 2.08 -12.64 -22.26
C ALA A 271 2.79 -13.88 -22.82
N ARG A 272 2.64 -15.02 -22.14
CA ARG A 272 3.09 -16.33 -22.61
C ARG A 272 1.98 -17.38 -22.47
N GLU A 273 2.16 -18.51 -23.13
CA GLU A 273 1.33 -19.70 -22.89
C GLU A 273 1.39 -20.09 -21.41
N VAL A 274 0.26 -20.55 -20.88
CA VAL A 274 0.21 -21.08 -19.51
C VAL A 274 1.13 -22.30 -19.47
N PRO A 275 2.19 -22.30 -18.64
CA PRO A 275 3.07 -23.46 -18.51
C PRO A 275 2.30 -24.68 -18.01
N ALA A 276 2.69 -25.87 -18.44
CA ALA A 276 2.01 -27.12 -18.07
C ALA A 276 2.08 -27.37 -16.55
N GLU A 277 3.13 -26.89 -15.89
CA GLU A 277 3.29 -26.93 -14.44
C GLU A 277 2.32 -26.00 -13.68
N ASP A 278 1.88 -24.91 -14.32
CA ASP A 278 1.02 -23.89 -13.72
C ASP A 278 -0.47 -24.15 -14.00
N GLU A 279 -0.79 -24.94 -15.02
CA GLU A 279 -2.17 -25.30 -15.40
C GLU A 279 -3.00 -25.87 -14.23
N PRO A 280 -2.49 -26.83 -13.41
CA PRO A 280 -3.27 -27.38 -12.30
C PRO A 280 -3.64 -26.33 -11.25
N GLU A 281 -2.75 -25.36 -10.99
CA GLU A 281 -3.01 -24.28 -10.04
C GLU A 281 -4.06 -23.31 -10.59
N LEU A 282 -3.93 -22.91 -11.86
CA LEU A 282 -4.94 -22.08 -12.51
C LEU A 282 -6.32 -22.75 -12.50
N ARG A 283 -6.37 -24.05 -12.83
CA ARG A 283 -7.62 -24.82 -12.78
C ARG A 283 -8.22 -24.82 -11.37
N ALA A 284 -7.41 -25.06 -10.34
CA ALA A 284 -7.86 -25.07 -8.95
C ALA A 284 -8.43 -23.70 -8.52
N LEU A 285 -7.86 -22.59 -9.00
CA LEU A 285 -8.40 -21.24 -8.74
C LEU A 285 -9.76 -21.01 -9.40
N VAL A 286 -9.96 -21.51 -10.61
CA VAL A 286 -11.25 -21.43 -11.32
C VAL A 286 -12.28 -22.35 -10.64
N GLU A 287 -11.89 -23.55 -10.22
CA GLU A 287 -12.73 -24.47 -9.43
C GLU A 287 -13.15 -23.87 -8.09
N GLU A 288 -12.22 -23.25 -7.36
CA GLU A 288 -12.54 -22.57 -6.10
C GLU A 288 -13.44 -21.35 -6.31
N HIS A 289 -13.20 -20.57 -7.36
CA HIS A 289 -14.08 -19.46 -7.73
C HIS A 289 -15.50 -19.97 -7.97
N HIS A 290 -15.68 -21.00 -8.82
CA HIS A 290 -16.99 -21.60 -9.06
C HIS A 290 -17.63 -22.13 -7.77
N MET A 291 -16.88 -22.86 -6.94
CA MET A 291 -17.38 -23.43 -5.69
C MET A 291 -17.87 -22.36 -4.71
N ARG A 292 -17.11 -21.28 -4.55
CA ARG A 292 -17.42 -20.22 -3.57
C ARG A 292 -18.51 -19.28 -4.07
N THR A 293 -18.63 -19.10 -5.38
CA THR A 293 -19.45 -18.04 -5.94
C THR A 293 -20.64 -18.51 -6.76
N GLY A 294 -20.66 -19.76 -7.21
CA GLY A 294 -21.64 -20.27 -8.16
C GLY A 294 -21.48 -19.73 -9.58
N SER A 295 -20.33 -19.12 -9.93
CA SER A 295 -20.08 -18.53 -11.25
C SER A 295 -20.38 -19.49 -12.40
N GLU A 296 -21.33 -19.11 -13.27
CA GLU A 296 -21.66 -19.83 -14.50
C GLU A 296 -20.51 -19.74 -15.52
N ARG A 297 -19.79 -18.61 -15.55
CA ARG A 297 -18.63 -18.40 -16.43
C ARG A 297 -17.51 -19.37 -16.09
N ALA A 298 -17.19 -19.52 -14.80
CA ALA A 298 -16.24 -20.53 -14.35
C ALA A 298 -16.73 -21.95 -14.63
N ALA A 299 -18.01 -22.24 -14.39
CA ALA A 299 -18.60 -23.54 -14.73
C ALA A 299 -18.42 -23.91 -16.21
N ALA A 300 -18.67 -22.94 -17.11
CA ALA A 300 -18.52 -23.13 -18.55
C ALA A 300 -17.05 -23.37 -18.96
N LEU A 301 -16.10 -22.67 -18.34
CA LEU A 301 -14.67 -22.90 -18.57
C LEU A 301 -14.23 -24.29 -18.10
N LEU A 302 -14.74 -24.75 -16.97
CA LEU A 302 -14.40 -26.06 -16.39
C LEU A 302 -15.02 -27.23 -17.16
N ALA A 303 -16.19 -27.04 -17.77
CA ALA A 303 -16.88 -28.07 -18.56
C ALA A 303 -16.06 -28.54 -19.78
N ASP A 304 -15.27 -27.64 -20.38
CA ASP A 304 -14.26 -27.96 -21.40
C ASP A 304 -12.94 -27.29 -21.03
N TRP A 305 -12.30 -27.80 -19.97
CA TRP A 305 -11.04 -27.24 -19.49
C TRP A 305 -9.92 -27.34 -20.53
N ALA A 306 -9.82 -28.48 -21.23
CA ALA A 306 -8.79 -28.73 -22.22
C ALA A 306 -8.84 -27.72 -23.38
N GLY A 307 -10.04 -27.34 -23.84
CA GLY A 307 -10.21 -26.25 -24.80
C GLY A 307 -10.02 -24.87 -24.16
N SER A 308 -10.49 -24.68 -22.94
CA SER A 308 -10.52 -23.36 -22.28
C SER A 308 -9.16 -22.87 -21.81
N VAL A 309 -8.27 -23.74 -21.35
CA VAL A 309 -6.92 -23.35 -20.89
C VAL A 309 -6.12 -22.67 -21.99
N SER A 310 -6.31 -23.08 -23.25
CA SER A 310 -5.64 -22.48 -24.42
C SER A 310 -6.00 -21.01 -24.66
N LYS A 311 -7.14 -20.55 -24.11
CA LYS A 311 -7.59 -19.16 -24.19
C LYS A 311 -6.89 -18.27 -23.17
N PHE A 312 -6.35 -18.84 -22.10
CA PHE A 312 -5.61 -18.07 -21.11
C PHE A 312 -4.20 -17.76 -21.61
N ARG A 313 -3.71 -16.59 -21.21
CA ARG A 313 -2.29 -16.25 -21.19
C ARG A 313 -1.84 -15.99 -19.77
N GLN A 314 -0.65 -16.49 -19.47
CA GLN A 314 0.06 -16.11 -18.25
C GLN A 314 0.81 -14.81 -18.52
N ILE A 315 0.56 -13.83 -17.68
CA ILE A 315 1.17 -12.51 -17.72
C ILE A 315 2.18 -12.43 -16.57
N VAL A 316 3.43 -12.17 -16.94
CA VAL A 316 4.56 -12.09 -16.01
C VAL A 316 5.37 -10.82 -16.27
N PRO A 317 6.06 -10.26 -15.26
CA PRO A 317 6.96 -9.14 -15.45
C PRO A 317 8.02 -9.45 -16.51
N VAL A 318 8.39 -8.44 -17.29
CA VAL A 318 9.61 -8.51 -18.10
C VAL A 318 10.79 -8.69 -17.15
N ALA A 319 11.69 -9.63 -17.46
CA ALA A 319 12.91 -9.81 -16.71
C ALA A 319 13.71 -8.49 -16.73
N THR A 320 13.80 -7.81 -15.59
CA THR A 320 14.67 -6.65 -15.45
C THR A 320 16.10 -7.16 -15.26
N ALA A 321 16.99 -6.82 -16.18
CA ALA A 321 18.42 -7.05 -15.98
C ALA A 321 18.85 -6.35 -14.69
N GLN A 322 19.38 -7.11 -13.73
CA GLN A 322 19.99 -6.47 -12.55
C GLN A 322 21.14 -5.59 -13.04
N PRO A 323 21.19 -4.31 -12.66
CA PRO A 323 22.37 -3.50 -12.93
C PRO A 323 23.58 -4.17 -12.27
N PRO A 324 24.74 -4.21 -12.96
CA PRO A 324 25.95 -4.82 -12.43
C PRO A 324 26.30 -4.19 -11.08
N ALA A 325 26.80 -5.01 -10.15
CA ALA A 325 27.24 -4.53 -8.85
C ALA A 325 28.27 -3.38 -9.06
N PRO A 326 28.08 -2.22 -8.41
CA PRO A 326 29.02 -1.12 -8.55
C PRO A 326 30.39 -1.55 -8.03
N GLU A 327 31.43 -1.31 -8.82
CA GLU A 327 32.81 -1.62 -8.45
C GLU A 327 33.18 -0.96 -7.10
N PRO A 328 33.97 -1.64 -6.26
CA PRO A 328 34.40 -1.07 -4.98
C PRO A 328 35.17 0.22 -5.24
N ALA A 329 34.66 1.33 -4.67
CA ALA A 329 35.32 2.62 -4.73
C ALA A 329 36.76 2.47 -4.20
N THR A 330 37.75 2.66 -5.07
CA THR A 330 39.16 2.72 -4.70
C THR A 330 39.35 3.80 -3.64
N ALA A 331 39.88 3.42 -2.48
CA ALA A 331 40.19 4.35 -1.41
C ALA A 331 41.12 5.45 -1.96
N LYS A 332 40.65 6.70 -1.97
CA LYS A 332 41.54 7.83 -2.23
C LYS A 332 42.50 7.93 -1.05
N GLU A 333 43.79 7.73 -1.31
CA GLU A 333 44.85 8.00 -0.34
C GLU A 333 44.73 9.45 0.14
N ASN A 334 44.50 9.62 1.44
CA ASN A 334 44.59 10.91 2.10
C ASN A 334 46.07 11.32 2.11
N VAL A 335 46.45 12.17 1.16
CA VAL A 335 47.74 12.87 1.22
C VAL A 335 47.68 13.83 2.41
N ALA A 336 48.31 13.43 3.51
CA ALA A 336 48.52 14.28 4.67
C ALA A 336 49.36 15.50 4.22
N ARG A 337 48.76 16.69 4.22
CA ARG A 337 49.52 17.94 4.13
C ARG A 337 50.22 18.15 5.47
N THR A 338 51.51 17.83 5.53
CA THR A 338 52.41 18.30 6.58
C THR A 338 52.54 19.82 6.43
N VAL A 339 52.03 20.56 7.42
CA VAL A 339 52.33 21.98 7.58
C VAL A 339 53.67 22.05 8.32
N VAL A 340 54.67 22.64 7.67
CA VAL A 340 55.92 23.11 8.27
C VAL A 340 55.72 24.55 8.70
#